data_AF-A0A2E0HF28-F1
#
_entry.id   AF-A0A2E0HF28-F1
#
_cell.length_a   1.000
_cell.length_b   1.000
_cell.length_c   1.000
_cell.angle_alpha   90.00
_cell.angle_beta   90.00
_cell.angle_gamma   90.00
#
_symmetry.space_group_name_H-M   'P 1'
#
loop_
_entity.id
_entity.type
_entity.pdbx_description
1 polymer ?
#
loop_
_entity_poly.entity_id
_entity_poly.type
_entity_poly.pdbx_seq_one_letter_code
_entity_poly.pdbx_strand_id
1 'polypeptide(L)' 'MSEAAILFMRRSDTAKRYVEKQSRKHGKAKAISILAHKLGRAVYHIWLREDSFDEDFFWRQLNFN' A
#
# COMPACT_ATOMS: atom_id res chain seq x y z
N MET A 1 4.47 -10.22 1.91
CA MET A 1 3.96 -8.82 1.85
C MET A 1 3.16 -8.38 3.08
N SER A 2 2.58 -9.26 3.90
CA SER A 2 1.80 -8.84 5.07
C SER A 2 2.61 -7.98 6.06
N GLU A 3 3.81 -8.40 6.43
CA GLU A 3 4.70 -7.62 7.31
C GLU A 3 5.12 -6.27 6.70
N ALA A 4 5.49 -6.26 5.42
CA ALA A 4 5.81 -5.03 4.69
C ALA A 4 4.65 -4.02 4.70
N ALA A 5 3.41 -4.49 4.58
CA ALA A 5 2.24 -3.62 4.67
C ALA A 5 2.08 -3.01 6.07
N ILE A 6 2.35 -3.78 7.13
CA ILE A 6 2.33 -3.26 8.51
C ILE A 6 3.44 -2.23 8.74
N LEU A 7 4.66 -2.51 8.27
CA LEU A 7 5.78 -1.56 8.36
C LEU A 7 5.50 -0.29 7.56
N PHE A 8 4.89 -0.42 6.37
CA PHE A 8 4.50 0.72 5.57
C PHE A 8 3.44 1.57 6.28
N MET A 9 2.40 0.94 6.82
CA MET A 9 1.40 1.63 7.65
C MET A 9 2.02 2.28 8.89
N ARG A 10 3.06 1.70 9.49
CA ARG A 10 3.74 2.31 10.65
C ARG A 10 4.43 3.63 10.30
N ARG A 11 4.92 3.76 9.07
CA ARG A 11 5.73 4.91 8.61
C ARG A 11 4.95 5.93 7.77
N SER A 12 3.81 5.54 7.21
CA SER A 12 2.98 6.38 6.33
C SER A 12 1.58 6.59 6.91
N ASP A 13 1.22 7.84 7.18
CA ASP A 13 -0.15 8.20 7.57
C ASP A 13 -1.14 8.08 6.41
N THR A 14 -0.68 8.24 5.16
CA THR A 14 -1.51 7.99 3.97
C THR A 14 -1.85 6.50 3.85
N ALA A 15 -0.91 5.59 4.15
CA ALA A 15 -1.19 4.15 4.22
C ALA A 15 -2.21 3.79 5.31
N LYS A 16 -2.13 4.42 6.49
CA LYS A 16 -3.15 4.25 7.55
C LYS A 16 -4.53 4.71 7.08
N ARG A 17 -4.64 5.94 6.53
CA ARG A 17 -5.89 6.49 5.99
C ARG A 17 -6.48 5.62 4.88
N TYR A 18 -5.62 5.08 4.01
CA TYR A 18 -6.04 4.15 2.97
C TYR A 18 -6.69 2.90 3.59
N VAL A 19 -6.02 2.27 4.55
CA VAL A 19 -6.54 1.08 5.23
C VAL A 19 -7.82 1.39 5.99
N GLU A 20 -7.93 2.53 6.68
CA GLU A 20 -9.16 2.96 7.35
C GLU A 20 -10.32 3.11 6.36
N LYS A 21 -10.10 3.78 5.22
CA LYS A 21 -11.11 3.93 4.17
C LYS A 21 -11.55 2.57 3.61
N GLN A 22 -10.61 1.68 3.32
CA GLN A 22 -10.93 0.32 2.83
C GLN A 22 -11.61 -0.54 3.91
N SER A 23 -11.27 -0.33 5.18
CA SER A 23 -11.84 -1.08 6.31
C SER A 23 -13.33 -0.81 6.47
N ARG A 24 -13.80 0.40 6.14
CA ARG A 24 -15.23 0.73 6.14
C ARG A 24 -16.06 -0.15 5.22
N LYS A 25 -15.48 -0.66 4.13
CA LYS A 25 -16.17 -1.50 3.14
C LYS A 25 -15.90 -2.99 3.31
N HIS A 26 -14.68 -3.36 3.69
CA HIS A 26 -14.21 -4.75 3.62
C HIS A 26 -13.80 -5.34 4.98
N GLY A 27 -13.79 -4.54 6.05
CA GLY A 27 -13.22 -4.91 7.33
C GLY A 27 -11.68 -4.81 7.35
N LYS A 28 -11.12 -4.68 8.56
CA LYS A 28 -9.70 -4.35 8.78
C LYS A 28 -8.74 -5.36 8.17
N ALA A 29 -8.97 -6.66 8.40
CA ALA A 29 -8.09 -7.71 7.89
C ALA A 29 -8.01 -7.70 6.36
N LYS A 30 -9.18 -7.61 5.68
CA LYS A 30 -9.22 -7.57 4.22
C LYS A 30 -8.61 -6.29 3.66
N ALA A 31 -8.80 -5.15 4.32
CA ALA A 31 -8.20 -3.88 3.94
C ALA A 31 -6.66 -3.94 3.95
N ILE A 32 -6.07 -4.55 4.98
CA ILE A 32 -4.62 -4.76 5.07
C ILE A 32 -4.17 -5.70 3.94
N SER A 33 -4.88 -6.80 3.68
CA SER A 33 -4.55 -7.71 2.57
C SER A 33 -4.62 -7.02 1.20
N ILE A 34 -5.57 -6.10 0.99
CA ILE A 34 -5.67 -5.29 -0.23
C ILE A 34 -4.44 -4.39 -0.37
N LEU A 35 -4.02 -3.71 0.71
CA LEU A 35 -2.82 -2.88 0.70
C LEU A 35 -1.57 -3.74 0.41
N ALA A 36 -1.41 -4.88 1.10
CA ALA A 36 -0.28 -5.79 0.91
C ALA A 36 -0.17 -6.30 -0.54
N HIS A 37 -1.31 -6.61 -1.16
CA HIS A 37 -1.35 -7.03 -2.55
C HIS A 37 -0.93 -5.90 -3.52
N LYS A 38 -1.45 -4.68 -3.32
CA LYS A 38 -1.07 -3.51 -4.13
C LYS A 38 0.41 -3.18 -3.97
N LEU A 39 0.92 -3.21 -2.74
CA LEU A 39 2.31 -2.99 -2.42
C LEU A 39 3.21 -4.06 -3.07
N GLY A 40 2.80 -5.34 -3.03
CA GLY A 40 3.52 -6.43 -3.70
C GLY A 40 3.68 -6.22 -5.19
N ARG A 41 2.61 -5.83 -5.88
CA ARG A 41 2.67 -5.52 -7.32
C ARG A 41 3.56 -4.32 -7.62
N ALA A 42 3.50 -3.28 -6.80
CA ALA A 42 4.34 -2.11 -6.97
C ALA A 42 5.83 -2.46 -6.83
N VAL A 43 6.21 -3.15 -5.74
CA VAL A 43 7.59 -3.56 -5.49
C VAL A 43 8.12 -4.47 -6.60
N TYR A 44 7.31 -5.42 -7.10
CA TYR A 44 7.71 -6.26 -8.23
C TYR A 44 8.09 -5.45 -9.46
N HIS A 45 7.28 -4.45 -9.84
CA HIS A 45 7.56 -3.62 -11.00
C HIS A 45 8.71 -2.63 -10.77
N ILE A 46 8.88 -2.10 -9.56
CA ILE A 46 10.02 -1.26 -9.18
C ILE A 46 11.32 -2.06 -9.32
N TRP A 47 11.34 -3.28 -8.79
CA TRP A 47 12.51 -4.16 -8.88
C TRP A 47 12.88 -4.50 -10.33
N LEU A 48 11.89 -4.84 -11.18
CA LEU A 48 12.13 -5.09 -12.61
C LEU A 48 12.68 -3.88 -13.38
N ARG A 49 12.43 -2.67 -12.88
CA ARG A 49 12.90 -1.41 -13.50
C ARG A 49 14.21 -0.91 -12.89
N GLU A 50 14.75 -1.62 -11.91
CA GLU A 50 15.92 -1.19 -11.13
C GLU A 50 15.74 0.21 -10.51
N ASP A 51 14.51 0.52 -10.10
CA ASP A 51 14.12 1.83 -9.56
C ASP A 51 13.95 1.77 -8.04
N SER A 52 13.77 2.93 -7.41
CA SER A 52 13.43 3.06 -5.99
C SER A 52 11.92 3.15 -5.77
N PHE A 53 11.46 2.80 -4.57
CA PHE A 53 10.06 3.01 -4.20
C PHE A 53 9.80 4.50 -3.93
N ASP A 54 8.89 5.09 -4.71
CA ASP A 54 8.34 6.43 -4.52
C ASP A 54 6.89 6.32 -4.02
N GLU A 55 6.64 6.84 -2.82
CA GLU A 55 5.34 6.77 -2.17
C GLU A 55 4.28 7.64 -2.87
N ASP A 56 4.63 8.85 -3.32
CA ASP A 56 3.71 9.76 -4.00
C ASP A 56 3.29 9.18 -5.36
N PHE A 57 4.24 8.58 -6.07
CA PHE A 57 3.96 7.85 -7.30
C PHE A 57 3.04 6.65 -7.03
N PHE A 58 3.31 5.86 -5.98
CA PHE A 58 2.47 4.73 -5.59
C PHE A 58 1.01 5.15 -5.34
N TRP A 59 0.78 6.24 -4.61
CA TRP A 59 -0.57 6.74 -4.32
C TRP A 59 -1.27 7.33 -5.55
N ARG A 60 -0.52 8.02 -6.43
CA ARG A 60 -1.03 8.52 -7.70
C ARG A 60 -1.54 7.38 -8.58
N GLN A 61 -0.81 6.26 -8.65
CA GLN A 61 -1.25 5.05 -9.37
C GLN A 61 -2.53 4.43 -8.78
N LEU A 62 -2.78 4.66 -7.49
CA LEU A 62 -3.97 4.18 -6.78
C LEU A 62 -5.13 5.18 -6.76
N ASN A 63 -4.97 6.35 -7.37
CA ASN A 63 -5.93 7.46 -7.32
C ASN A 63 -6.39 7.76 -5.88
N PHE A 64 -5.44 7.75 -4.94
CA PHE A 64 -5.70 7.99 -3.52
C PHE A 64 -4.95 9.25 -3.07
N ASN A 65 -5.70 10.28 -2.68
CA ASN A 65 -5.22 11.53 -2.07
C ASN A 65 -5.51 11.54 -0.57
#